data_AF-A0A261CZW5-F1
#
_entry.id   AF-A0A261CZW5-F1
#
_cell.length_a   1.000
_cell.length_b   1.000
_cell.length_c   1.000
_cell.angle_alpha   90.00
_cell.angle_beta   90.00
_cell.angle_gamma   90.00
#
_symmetry.space_group_name_H-M   'P 1'
#
loop_
_entity.id
_entity.type
_entity.pdbx_description
1 polymer ?
#
loop_
_entity_poly.entity_id
_entity_poly.type
_entity_poly.pdbx_seq_one_letter_code
_entity_poly.pdbx_strand_id
1 'polypeptide(L)'
;MTLRRDQIEWACADSTALIELVGFGMDEVVELRELAEHEWDRGNAEIAQHLEQEASAWGHTVRLLRAALAAAGIEEHTGRHRRAS
;
A
#
# COMPACT_ATOMS: atom_id res chain seq x y z
N MET A 1 3.94 -8.10 -6.02
CA MET A 1 4.76 -7.15 -6.84
C MET A 1 5.80 -6.47 -5.95
N THR A 2 6.97 -6.07 -6.46
CA THR A 2 8.04 -5.42 -5.66
C THR A 2 8.26 -3.98 -6.12
N LEU A 3 8.50 -3.07 -5.16
CA LEU A 3 8.89 -1.69 -5.48
C LEU A 3 10.23 -1.64 -6.21
N ARG A 4 10.24 -0.93 -7.33
CA ARG A 4 11.45 -0.63 -8.08
C ARG A 4 12.08 0.68 -7.60
N ARG A 5 13.39 0.81 -7.85
CA ARG A 5 14.16 2.00 -7.48
C ARG A 5 13.56 3.31 -8.01
N ASP A 6 13.11 3.33 -9.26
CA ASP A 6 12.49 4.48 -9.90
C ASP A 6 11.21 4.92 -9.16
N GLN A 7 10.41 3.97 -8.69
CA GLN A 7 9.19 4.26 -7.93
C GLN A 7 9.51 4.83 -6.54
N ILE A 8 10.57 4.35 -5.90
CA ILE A 8 11.05 4.87 -4.62
C ILE A 8 11.59 6.30 -4.80
N GLU A 9 12.44 6.51 -5.80
CA GLU A 9 13.02 7.84 -6.09
C GLU A 9 11.92 8.86 -6.41
N TRP A 10 10.89 8.46 -7.16
CA TRP A 10 9.72 9.30 -7.41
C TRP A 10 8.93 9.64 -6.12
N ALA A 11 8.64 8.64 -5.28
CA ALA A 11 7.89 8.87 -4.03
C ALA A 11 8.66 9.72 -3.01
N CYS A 12 9.99 9.69 -3.04
CA CYS A 12 10.83 10.57 -2.21
C CYS A 12 10.96 12.00 -2.76
N ALA A 13 10.60 12.25 -4.01
CA ALA A 13 10.76 13.57 -4.65
C ALA A 13 9.65 14.56 -4.28
N ASP A 14 8.44 14.06 -4.00
CA ASP A 14 7.29 14.88 -3.59
C ASP A 14 6.40 14.13 -2.60
N SER A 15 5.90 14.87 -1.63
CA SER A 15 4.86 14.45 -0.70
C SER A 15 3.59 13.92 -1.35
N THR A 16 3.15 14.47 -2.49
CA THR A 16 1.99 13.96 -3.22
C THR A 16 2.26 12.56 -3.75
N ALA A 17 3.46 12.34 -4.31
CA ALA A 17 3.91 11.04 -4.79
C ALA A 17 4.00 10.00 -3.65
N LEU A 18 4.36 10.44 -2.45
CA LEU A 18 4.37 9.58 -1.26
C LEU A 18 2.95 9.18 -0.82
N ILE A 19 1.96 10.08 -0.91
CA ILE A 19 0.54 9.78 -0.65
C ILE A 19 0.01 8.78 -1.69
N GLU A 20 0.32 9.00 -2.97
CA GLU A 20 -0.05 8.07 -4.03
C GLU A 20 0.56 6.68 -3.81
N LEU A 21 1.84 6.61 -3.41
CA LEU A 21 2.50 5.34 -3.07
C LEU A 21 1.84 4.62 -1.89
N VAL A 22 1.33 5.37 -0.89
CA VAL A 22 0.53 4.80 0.19
C VAL A 22 -0.76 4.18 -0.34
N GLY A 23 -1.45 4.86 -1.27
CA GLY A 23 -2.63 4.35 -1.95
C GLY A 23 -2.35 3.04 -2.68
N PHE A 24 -1.35 3.04 -3.58
CA PHE A 24 -0.92 1.85 -4.29
C PHE A 24 -0.56 0.70 -3.34
N GLY A 25 0.19 0.98 -2.28
CA GLY A 25 0.57 -0.04 -1.31
C GLY A 25 -0.64 -0.64 -0.57
N MET A 26 -1.71 0.13 -0.33
CA MET A 26 -2.94 -0.38 0.27
C MET A 26 -3.70 -1.27 -0.72
N ASP A 27 -3.78 -0.88 -1.98
CA ASP A 27 -4.44 -1.67 -3.04
C ASP A 27 -3.73 -3.02 -3.21
N GLU A 28 -2.39 -3.04 -3.29
CA GLU A 28 -1.60 -4.27 -3.37
C GLU A 28 -1.82 -5.20 -2.17
N VAL A 29 -2.00 -4.66 -0.96
CA VAL A 29 -2.32 -5.49 0.23
C VAL A 29 -3.66 -6.20 0.07
N VAL A 30 -4.67 -5.53 -0.48
CA VAL A 30 -5.99 -6.10 -0.70
C VAL A 30 -5.91 -7.18 -1.79
N GLU A 31 -5.35 -6.84 -2.93
CA GLU A 31 -5.23 -7.76 -4.07
C GLU A 31 -4.46 -9.03 -3.70
N LEU A 32 -3.33 -8.91 -3.00
CA LEU A 32 -2.54 -10.07 -2.57
C LEU A 32 -3.29 -10.96 -1.59
N ARG A 33 -4.14 -10.39 -0.71
CA ARG A 33 -4.96 -11.16 0.23
C ARG A 33 -6.09 -11.90 -0.48
N GLU A 34 -6.77 -11.24 -1.43
CA GLU A 34 -7.79 -11.88 -2.25
C GLU A 34 -7.21 -13.03 -3.08
N LEU A 35 -6.04 -12.83 -3.67
CA LEU A 35 -5.31 -13.89 -4.37
C LEU A 35 -4.91 -15.03 -3.42
N ALA A 36 -4.45 -14.72 -2.20
CA ALA A 36 -4.10 -15.75 -1.22
C ALA A 36 -5.33 -16.61 -0.84
N GLU A 37 -6.49 -15.99 -0.61
CA GLU A 37 -7.75 -16.69 -0.35
C GLU A 37 -8.13 -17.62 -1.50
N HIS A 38 -8.00 -17.16 -2.75
CA HIS A 38 -8.25 -18.00 -3.92
C HIS A 38 -7.28 -19.18 -4.03
N GLU A 39 -6.01 -19.00 -3.67
CA GLU A 39 -5.03 -20.10 -3.67
C GLU A 39 -5.25 -21.08 -2.52
N TRP A 40 -5.77 -20.62 -1.38
CA TRP A 40 -6.26 -21.50 -0.31
C TRP A 40 -7.42 -22.38 -0.78
N ASP A 41 -8.42 -21.80 -1.45
CA ASP A 41 -9.56 -22.52 -2.00
C ASP A 41 -9.16 -23.57 -3.06
N ARG A 42 -8.05 -23.31 -3.78
CA ARG A 42 -7.47 -24.23 -4.77
C ARG A 42 -6.58 -25.31 -4.16
N GLY A 43 -6.26 -25.23 -2.87
CA GLY A 43 -5.35 -26.16 -2.18
C GLY A 43 -3.87 -25.87 -2.41
N ASN A 44 -3.51 -24.71 -2.97
CA ASN A 44 -2.14 -24.31 -3.26
C ASN A 44 -1.51 -23.58 -2.07
N ALA A 45 -1.38 -24.28 -0.94
CA ALA A 45 -1.00 -23.71 0.35
C ALA A 45 0.34 -22.93 0.34
N GLU A 46 1.34 -23.40 -0.40
CA GLU A 46 2.63 -22.71 -0.51
C GLU A 46 2.51 -21.35 -1.19
N ILE A 47 1.71 -21.28 -2.27
CA ILE A 47 1.45 -20.03 -3.00
C ILE A 47 0.64 -19.07 -2.12
N ALA A 48 -0.40 -19.57 -1.44
CA ALA A 48 -1.22 -18.76 -0.55
C ALA A 48 -0.38 -18.14 0.59
N GLN A 49 0.46 -18.93 1.26
CA GLN A 49 1.36 -18.42 2.31
C GLN A 49 2.37 -17.39 1.78
N HIS A 50 2.89 -17.61 0.57
CA HIS A 50 3.78 -16.65 -0.05
C HIS A 50 3.08 -15.30 -0.32
N LEU A 51 1.86 -15.34 -0.87
CA LEU A 51 1.04 -14.15 -1.10
C LEU A 51 0.69 -13.42 0.22
N GLU A 52 0.38 -14.15 1.29
CA GLU A 52 0.17 -13.57 2.62
C GLU A 52 1.43 -12.87 3.17
N GLN A 53 2.60 -13.46 2.94
CA GLN A 53 3.88 -12.84 3.31
C GLN A 53 4.14 -11.56 2.52
N GLU A 54 3.87 -11.55 1.21
CA GLU A 54 3.97 -10.35 0.38
C GLU A 54 2.99 -9.27 0.87
N ALA A 55 1.73 -9.63 1.14
CA ALA A 55 0.72 -8.70 1.65
C ALA A 55 1.14 -8.11 3.01
N SER A 56 1.73 -8.91 3.89
CA SER A 56 2.26 -8.46 5.17
C SER A 56 3.42 -7.46 4.98
N ALA A 57 4.33 -7.74 4.04
CA ALA A 57 5.44 -6.85 3.72
C ALA A 57 4.94 -5.50 3.20
N TRP A 58 3.98 -5.49 2.27
CA TRP A 58 3.34 -4.27 1.79
C TRP A 58 2.63 -3.51 2.91
N GLY A 59 1.88 -4.19 3.76
CA GLY A 59 1.22 -3.58 4.91
C GLY A 59 2.20 -2.96 5.91
N HIS A 60 3.41 -3.52 6.07
CA HIS A 60 4.46 -2.90 6.86
C HIS A 60 5.04 -1.65 6.16
N THR A 61 5.33 -1.74 4.87
CA THR A 61 5.80 -0.61 4.05
C THR A 61 4.84 0.56 4.13
N VAL A 62 3.54 0.35 3.91
CA VAL A 62 2.51 1.40 4.01
C VAL A 62 2.50 2.07 5.38
N ARG A 63 2.65 1.30 6.47
CA ARG A 63 2.74 1.87 7.82
C ARG A 63 3.96 2.79 7.98
N LEU A 64 5.11 2.41 7.43
CA LEU A 64 6.31 3.26 7.46
C LEU A 64 6.12 4.53 6.63
N LEU A 65 5.52 4.44 5.44
CA LEU A 65 5.26 5.61 4.58
C LEU A 65 4.28 6.59 5.24
N ARG A 66 3.21 6.09 5.87
CA ARG A 66 2.28 6.92 6.66
C ARG A 66 2.96 7.61 7.84
N ALA A 67 3.85 6.90 8.54
CA ALA A 67 4.63 7.50 9.63
C ALA A 67 5.57 8.60 9.12
N ALA A 68 6.18 8.42 7.94
CA ALA A 68 7.02 9.43 7.31
C ALA A 68 6.22 10.68 6.89
N LEU A 69 5.03 10.51 6.30
CA LEU A 69 4.11 11.61 5.98
C LEU A 69 3.72 12.42 7.23
N ALA A 70 3.35 11.72 8.30
CA ALA A 70 2.99 12.35 9.56
C ALA A 70 4.18 13.13 10.16
N ALA A 71 5.39 12.58 10.12
CA ALA A 71 6.61 13.26 10.58
C ALA A 71 6.95 14.51 9.74
N ALA A 72 6.59 14.51 8.46
CA ALA A 72 6.76 15.65 7.56
C ALA A 72 5.69 16.75 7.75
N GLY A 73 4.70 16.55 8.63
CA GLY A 73 3.61 17.50 8.85
C GLY A 73 2.58 17.52 7.72
N ILE A 74 2.51 16.45 6.94
CA ILE A 74 1.63 16.33 5.77
C ILE A 74 0.43 15.50 6.18
N GLU A 75 -0.65 16.17 6.53
CA GLU A 75 -1.93 15.52 6.81
C GLU A 75 -2.58 15.10 5.49
N GLU A 76 -2.98 13.83 5.41
CA GLU A 76 -3.77 13.29 4.32
C GLU A 76 -5.08 14.10 4.23
N HIS A 77 -5.21 14.96 3.21
CA HIS A 77 -6.42 15.74 2.99
C HIS A 77 -7.51 14.78 2.53
N THR A 78 -8.18 14.10 3.47
CA THR A 78 -9.41 13.37 3.19
C THR A 78 -10.41 14.40 2.69
N GLY A 79 -10.58 14.49 1.37
CA GLY A 79 -11.47 15.41 0.68
C GLY A 79 -12.91 15.14 1.07
N ARG A 80 -13.33 15.62 2.24
CA ARG A 80 -14.73 15.70 2.62
C ARG A 80 -15.31 16.85 1.82
N HIS A 81 -15.86 16.54 0.64
CA HIS A 81 -16.67 17.46 -0.15
C HIS A 81 -17.71 18.13 0.76
N ARG A 82 -17.40 19.35 1.22
CA ARG A 82 -18.37 20.23 1.84
C ARG A 82 -19.26 20.72 0.70
N ARG A 83 -20.42 20.09 0.52
CA ARG A 83 -21.51 20.68 -0.26
C ARG A 83 -21.85 22.02 0.42
N ALA A 84 -21.43 23.12 -0.20
CA ALA A 84 -21.97 24.43 0.12
C ALA A 84 -23.45 24.41 -0.26
N SER A 85 -24.29 24.74 0.73
CA SER A 85 -25.72 25.06 0.54
C SER A 85 -25.87 26.48 0.03
#